data_AF-A0A4R0KJX3-F1
#
_entry.id   AF-A0A4R0KJX3-F1
#
_cell.length_a   1.000
_cell.length_b   1.000
_cell.length_c   1.000
_cell.angle_alpha   90.00
_cell.angle_beta   90.00
_cell.angle_gamma   90.00
#
_symmetry.space_group_name_H-M   'P 1'
#
loop_
_entity.id
_entity.type
_entity.pdbx_description
1 polymer ?
#
loop_
_entity_poly.entity_id
_entity_poly.type
_entity_poly.pdbx_seq_one_letter_code
_entity_poly.pdbx_strand_id
1 'polypeptide(L)'
;MTLFDYSPITERPKLTWPDGKKLAFYVGLNIEHFLPGEPSTSIWPLDLKPDPLNHGWRDYGARVGIWRTMDILDRHGIRASALVNSMVAEHNPQIIKAGVERDWVWLAHGSTNSILHTGYAPDEERKVLADITGTIETATGQRPKGWMGPALTETDNTPQLLSELGYQYVLDWTNDDQPYRLNVPGMLSVPYTLGLNDLGLFLRGTSGPEFLQMVKDQYDVLRADSEHSGRVMALALHPFVIGQPFLAKYLDLALEYIASQSDVWLTTSDEIAAHYVTT
;
A
#
# COMPACT_ATOMS: atom_id res chain seq x y z
N MET A 1 -25.16 7.23 -6.71
CA MET A 1 -25.20 6.05 -5.80
C MET A 1 -24.13 6.30 -4.75
N THR A 2 -24.39 6.07 -3.46
CA THR A 2 -23.34 6.20 -2.43
C THR A 2 -22.42 4.99 -2.52
N LEU A 3 -21.10 5.20 -2.57
CA LEU A 3 -20.13 4.10 -2.71
C LEU A 3 -20.01 3.26 -1.44
N PHE A 4 -20.26 3.85 -0.28
CA PHE A 4 -20.32 3.21 1.03
C PHE A 4 -21.24 4.02 1.94
N ASP A 5 -21.78 3.36 2.95
CA ASP A 5 -22.67 4.00 3.94
C ASP A 5 -21.86 4.54 5.12
N TYR A 6 -22.38 5.59 5.77
CA TYR A 6 -21.79 6.07 7.03
C TYR A 6 -21.94 5.00 8.11
N SER A 7 -20.82 4.61 8.73
CA SER A 7 -20.78 3.67 9.83
C SER A 7 -19.72 4.16 10.83
N PRO A 8 -20.08 4.72 11.98
CA PRO A 8 -19.08 5.15 12.96
C PRO A 8 -18.47 3.95 13.67
N ILE A 9 -17.16 3.98 13.90
CA ILE A 9 -16.40 2.89 14.52
C ILE A 9 -16.90 2.49 15.91
N THR A 10 -17.62 3.40 16.60
CA THR A 10 -18.20 3.19 17.93
C THR A 10 -19.49 2.37 17.95
N GLU A 11 -20.14 2.17 16.79
CA GLU A 11 -21.42 1.45 16.68
C GLU A 11 -21.28 0.08 16.00
N ARG A 12 -20.09 -0.25 15.51
CA ARG A 12 -19.83 -1.50 14.79
C ARG A 12 -19.74 -2.70 15.75
N PRO A 13 -20.07 -3.92 15.27
CA PRO A 13 -19.72 -5.14 15.98
C PRO A 13 -18.23 -5.18 16.29
N LYS A 14 -17.88 -5.79 17.43
CA LYS A 14 -16.49 -5.93 17.85
C LYS A 14 -15.72 -6.80 16.85
N LEU A 15 -14.72 -6.19 16.21
CA LEU A 15 -13.73 -6.89 15.39
C LEU A 15 -12.65 -7.49 16.30
N THR A 16 -12.30 -8.74 16.08
CA THR A 16 -11.23 -9.43 16.81
C THR A 16 -10.26 -10.02 15.82
N TRP A 17 -8.96 -9.84 16.04
CA TRP A 17 -7.92 -10.45 15.21
C TRP A 17 -7.55 -11.86 15.71
N PRO A 18 -6.88 -12.68 14.87
CA PRO A 18 -6.40 -14.00 15.25
C PRO A 18 -5.63 -13.98 16.58
N ASP A 19 -5.73 -15.05 17.36
CA ASP A 19 -5.04 -15.22 18.65
C ASP A 19 -5.29 -14.09 19.67
N GLY A 20 -6.40 -13.36 19.53
CA GLY A 20 -6.75 -12.25 20.43
C GLY A 20 -5.85 -11.02 20.26
N LYS A 21 -5.14 -10.90 19.14
CA LYS A 21 -4.31 -9.75 18.79
C LYS A 21 -5.14 -8.46 18.77
N LYS A 22 -4.51 -7.35 19.13
CA LYS A 22 -5.15 -6.03 19.26
C LYS A 22 -5.06 -5.26 17.95
N LEU A 23 -3.91 -5.32 17.29
CA LEU A 23 -3.63 -4.63 16.06
C LEU A 23 -3.27 -5.58 14.93
N ALA A 24 -3.83 -5.34 13.75
CA ALA A 24 -3.34 -5.89 12.50
C ALA A 24 -2.38 -4.87 11.88
N PHE A 25 -1.10 -5.21 11.75
CA PHE A 25 -0.09 -4.34 11.14
C PHE A 25 0.34 -4.90 9.79
N TYR A 26 0.36 -4.06 8.76
CA TYR A 26 0.91 -4.43 7.47
C TYR A 26 1.75 -3.30 6.85
N VAL A 27 2.74 -3.69 6.06
CA VAL A 27 3.53 -2.77 5.23
C VAL A 27 2.92 -2.72 3.84
N GLY A 28 2.44 -1.55 3.42
CA GLY A 28 2.11 -1.23 2.04
C GLY A 28 3.37 -0.74 1.32
N LEU A 29 3.99 -1.61 0.51
CA LEU A 29 5.22 -1.30 -0.21
C LEU A 29 4.89 -0.91 -1.65
N ASN A 30 5.04 0.38 -1.97
CA ASN A 30 4.76 0.93 -3.29
C ASN A 30 5.94 0.64 -4.24
N ILE A 31 5.73 -0.24 -5.20
CA ILE A 31 6.71 -0.63 -6.23
C ILE A 31 6.26 0.00 -7.54
N GLU A 32 6.82 1.18 -7.80
CA GLU A 32 6.31 2.10 -8.80
C GLU A 32 7.27 2.25 -9.98
N HIS A 33 6.70 2.32 -11.17
CA HIS A 33 7.38 2.69 -12.40
C HIS A 33 6.95 4.09 -12.82
N PHE A 34 7.89 4.87 -13.36
CA PHE A 34 7.66 6.24 -13.79
C PHE A 34 8.19 6.45 -15.21
N LEU A 35 7.34 6.98 -16.09
CA LEU A 35 7.68 7.23 -17.48
C LEU A 35 8.66 8.40 -17.59
N PRO A 36 9.80 8.24 -18.30
CA PRO A 36 10.68 9.36 -18.60
C PRO A 36 9.96 10.46 -19.39
N GLY A 37 10.08 11.71 -18.94
CA GLY A 37 9.51 12.88 -19.63
C GLY A 37 8.06 13.19 -19.26
N GLU A 38 7.37 12.30 -18.56
CA GLU A 38 6.02 12.56 -18.03
C GLU A 38 6.10 13.22 -16.64
N PRO A 39 5.20 14.17 -16.33
CA PRO A 39 5.02 14.68 -14.99
C PRO A 39 4.71 13.53 -14.02
N SER A 40 5.32 13.56 -12.84
CA SER A 40 5.17 12.51 -11.82
C SER A 40 5.56 13.08 -10.45
N THR A 41 5.54 12.26 -9.41
CA THR A 41 6.02 12.62 -8.07
C THR A 41 7.38 13.29 -8.13
N SER A 42 7.43 14.56 -7.76
CA SER A 42 8.66 15.35 -7.79
C SER A 42 9.12 15.64 -6.39
N ILE A 43 10.40 15.38 -6.13
CA ILE A 43 11.02 15.85 -4.92
C ILE A 43 11.08 17.38 -4.99
N TRP A 44 11.52 17.91 -6.13
CA TRP A 44 11.67 19.34 -6.38
C TRP A 44 10.71 19.72 -7.52
N PRO A 45 9.66 20.54 -7.27
CA PRO A 45 8.57 20.77 -8.21
C PRO A 45 8.96 21.79 -9.30
N LEU A 46 9.98 21.46 -10.09
CA LEU A 46 10.45 22.21 -11.24
C LEU A 46 9.96 21.54 -12.53
N ASP A 47 9.51 22.33 -13.51
CA ASP A 47 9.21 21.83 -14.85
C ASP A 47 10.50 21.71 -15.66
N LEU A 48 11.12 20.52 -15.61
CA LEU A 48 12.38 20.21 -16.29
C LEU A 48 12.16 19.23 -17.44
N LYS A 49 12.79 19.47 -18.60
CA LYS A 49 12.71 18.57 -19.77
C LYS A 49 14.08 18.49 -20.49
N PRO A 50 14.82 17.38 -20.40
CA PRO A 50 14.55 16.21 -19.56
C PRO A 50 14.67 16.55 -18.06
N ASP A 51 14.04 15.74 -17.20
CA ASP A 51 14.09 15.87 -15.73
C ASP A 51 14.93 14.74 -15.09
N PRO A 52 16.26 14.74 -15.25
CA PRO A 52 17.10 13.74 -14.60
C PRO A 52 17.08 13.87 -13.07
N LEU A 53 16.73 15.04 -12.53
CA LEU A 53 16.69 15.30 -11.09
C LEU A 53 15.61 14.45 -10.44
N ASN A 54 14.34 14.62 -10.84
CA ASN A 54 13.27 13.87 -10.20
C ASN A 54 13.20 12.43 -10.74
N HIS A 55 13.47 12.20 -12.03
CA HIS A 55 13.47 10.83 -12.57
C HIS A 55 14.56 9.96 -11.91
N GLY A 56 15.79 10.47 -11.79
CA GLY A 56 16.88 9.75 -11.13
C GLY A 56 16.61 9.49 -9.64
N TRP A 57 15.96 10.43 -8.95
CA TRP A 57 15.54 10.23 -7.56
C TRP A 57 14.53 9.07 -7.43
N ARG A 58 13.50 9.02 -8.28
CA ARG A 58 12.53 7.91 -8.29
C ARG A 58 13.14 6.57 -8.69
N ASP A 59 13.99 6.58 -9.72
CA ASP A 59 14.65 5.38 -10.24
C ASP A 59 15.65 4.76 -9.23
N TYR A 60 16.15 5.54 -8.27
CA TYR A 60 16.89 5.02 -7.11
C TYR A 60 16.12 3.92 -6.36
N GLY A 61 14.79 4.03 -6.30
CA GLY A 61 13.92 3.07 -5.62
C GLY A 61 14.06 1.66 -6.19
N ALA A 62 13.86 1.51 -7.50
CA ALA A 62 13.95 0.21 -8.17
C ALA A 62 15.40 -0.31 -8.26
N ARG A 63 16.40 0.58 -8.29
CA ARG A 63 17.82 0.19 -8.41
C ARG A 63 18.46 -0.22 -7.10
N VAL A 64 18.19 0.51 -6.01
CA VAL A 64 18.96 0.42 -4.76
C VAL A 64 18.05 0.35 -3.56
N GLY A 65 17.07 1.25 -3.47
CA GLY A 65 16.20 1.39 -2.30
C GLY A 65 15.45 0.12 -1.97
N ILE A 66 14.89 -0.54 -2.98
CA ILE A 66 14.04 -1.74 -2.82
C ILE A 66 14.78 -2.89 -2.15
N TRP A 67 16.04 -3.14 -2.53
CA TRP A 67 16.84 -4.24 -1.97
C TRP A 67 17.16 -4.00 -0.50
N ARG A 68 17.47 -2.75 -0.14
CA ARG A 68 17.68 -2.38 1.27
C ARG A 68 16.40 -2.52 2.07
N THR A 69 15.26 -2.12 1.52
CA THR A 69 13.96 -2.28 2.16
C THR A 69 13.61 -3.76 2.34
N MET A 70 13.82 -4.60 1.33
CA MET A 70 13.65 -6.07 1.43
C MET A 70 14.47 -6.64 2.59
N ASP A 71 15.77 -6.33 2.67
CA ASP A 71 16.63 -6.81 3.75
C ASP A 71 16.15 -6.38 5.15
N ILE A 72 15.57 -5.18 5.26
CA ILE A 72 14.98 -4.69 6.51
C ILE A 72 13.72 -5.47 6.86
N LEU A 73 12.80 -5.66 5.90
CA LEU A 73 11.57 -6.44 6.11
C LEU A 73 11.89 -7.88 6.52
N ASP A 74 12.86 -8.51 5.86
CA ASP A 74 13.30 -9.89 6.13
C ASP A 74 13.81 -10.04 7.57
N ARG A 75 14.58 -9.07 8.09
CA ARG A 75 15.09 -9.10 9.48
C ARG A 75 13.98 -9.13 10.53
N HIS A 76 12.83 -8.52 10.22
CA HIS A 76 11.69 -8.41 11.15
C HIS A 76 10.58 -9.42 10.82
N GLY A 77 10.79 -10.32 9.86
CA GLY A 77 9.82 -11.34 9.47
C GLY A 77 8.54 -10.77 8.85
N ILE A 78 8.61 -9.61 8.19
CA ILE A 78 7.45 -8.93 7.62
C ILE A 78 7.32 -9.24 6.13
N ARG A 79 6.17 -9.79 5.74
CA ARG A 79 5.77 -9.92 4.34
C ARG A 79 5.14 -8.62 3.87
N ALA A 80 5.52 -8.14 2.68
CA ALA A 80 4.97 -6.91 2.14
C ALA A 80 3.59 -7.15 1.51
N SER A 81 2.70 -6.16 1.65
CA SER A 81 1.64 -5.92 0.68
C SER A 81 2.20 -5.04 -0.44
N ALA A 82 2.65 -5.68 -1.52
CA ALA A 82 3.32 -5.02 -2.63
C ALA A 82 2.31 -4.37 -3.58
N LEU A 83 2.22 -3.05 -3.53
CA LEU A 83 1.43 -2.21 -4.42
C LEU A 83 2.24 -2.00 -5.69
N VAL A 84 2.00 -2.81 -6.72
CA VAL A 84 2.86 -2.90 -7.90
C VAL A 84 2.20 -2.31 -9.13
N ASN A 85 2.90 -1.42 -9.82
CA ASN A 85 2.48 -1.01 -11.17
C ASN A 85 2.74 -2.17 -12.15
N SER A 86 1.82 -2.43 -13.09
CA SER A 86 2.01 -3.56 -14.02
C SER A 86 3.29 -3.46 -14.86
N MET A 87 3.74 -2.25 -15.23
CA MET A 87 4.97 -2.03 -15.99
C MET A 87 6.26 -2.46 -15.26
N VAL A 88 6.23 -2.60 -13.93
CA VAL A 88 7.37 -3.13 -13.15
C VAL A 88 7.69 -4.56 -13.58
N ALA A 89 6.69 -5.34 -14.01
CA ALA A 89 6.90 -6.71 -14.49
C ALA A 89 7.91 -6.79 -15.65
N GLU A 90 7.82 -5.85 -16.59
CA GLU A 90 8.73 -5.78 -17.74
C GLU A 90 10.05 -5.08 -17.38
N HIS A 91 9.97 -3.95 -16.66
CA HIS A 91 11.14 -3.10 -16.43
C HIS A 91 12.04 -3.56 -15.29
N ASN A 92 11.48 -4.23 -14.28
CA ASN A 92 12.20 -4.64 -13.07
C ASN A 92 11.82 -6.08 -12.63
N PRO A 93 11.89 -7.09 -13.51
CA PRO A 93 11.46 -8.47 -13.21
C PRO A 93 12.22 -9.11 -12.03
N GLN A 94 13.43 -8.63 -11.72
CA GLN A 94 14.19 -9.08 -10.55
C GLN A 94 13.48 -8.75 -9.24
N ILE A 95 12.78 -7.61 -9.17
CA ILE A 95 11.99 -7.22 -7.99
C ILE A 95 10.81 -8.19 -7.84
N ILE A 96 10.13 -8.51 -8.94
CA ILE A 96 9.02 -9.48 -8.94
C ILE A 96 9.49 -10.84 -8.44
N LYS A 97 10.57 -11.36 -9.02
CA LYS A 97 11.17 -12.63 -8.58
C LYS A 97 11.49 -12.64 -7.09
N ALA A 98 12.16 -11.59 -6.59
CA ALA A 98 12.54 -11.49 -5.19
C ALA A 98 11.35 -11.40 -4.23
N GLY A 99 10.25 -10.75 -4.65
CA GLY A 99 9.00 -10.70 -3.88
C GLY A 99 8.26 -12.04 -3.86
N VAL A 100 8.25 -12.78 -4.97
CA VAL A 100 7.66 -14.13 -5.05
C VAL A 100 8.41 -15.09 -4.13
N GLU A 101 9.75 -15.04 -4.13
CA GLU A 101 10.59 -15.85 -3.22
C GLU A 101 10.34 -15.54 -1.73
N ARG A 102 9.81 -14.36 -1.42
CA ARG A 102 9.46 -13.89 -0.06
C ARG A 102 7.98 -14.07 0.29
N ASP A 103 7.21 -14.71 -0.59
CA ASP A 103 5.76 -14.90 -0.42
C ASP A 103 5.02 -13.57 -0.16
N TRP A 104 5.41 -12.50 -0.84
CA TRP A 104 4.67 -11.23 -0.78
C TRP A 104 3.27 -11.38 -1.37
N VAL A 105 2.35 -10.54 -0.88
CA VAL A 105 1.03 -10.40 -1.52
C VAL A 105 1.10 -9.27 -2.54
N TRP A 106 0.45 -9.46 -3.68
CA TRP A 106 0.54 -8.55 -4.83
C TRP A 106 -0.78 -7.82 -5.04
N LEU A 107 -0.73 -6.49 -4.91
CA LEU A 107 -1.85 -5.59 -5.15
C LEU A 107 -1.59 -4.82 -6.44
N ALA A 108 -2.62 -4.65 -7.25
CA ALA A 108 -2.51 -3.85 -8.46
C ALA A 108 -2.51 -2.36 -8.12
N HIS A 109 -1.55 -1.63 -8.70
CA HIS A 109 -1.39 -0.19 -8.47
C HIS A 109 -1.38 0.63 -9.77
N GLY A 110 -2.29 0.35 -10.70
CA GLY A 110 -2.26 0.98 -12.03
C GLY A 110 -1.16 0.41 -12.95
N SER A 111 -1.01 0.98 -14.15
CA SER A 111 0.03 0.56 -15.09
C SER A 111 1.38 1.23 -14.83
N THR A 112 1.35 2.49 -14.39
CA THR A 112 2.51 3.35 -14.06
C THR A 112 2.02 4.43 -13.11
N ASN A 113 2.92 4.97 -12.28
CA ASN A 113 2.59 6.07 -11.38
C ASN A 113 2.76 7.46 -12.06
N SER A 114 2.96 7.49 -13.38
CA SER A 114 2.91 8.70 -14.22
C SER A 114 1.53 8.99 -14.80
N ILE A 115 0.59 8.03 -14.71
CA ILE A 115 -0.77 8.17 -15.24
C ILE A 115 -1.74 7.93 -14.10
N LEU A 116 -2.58 8.92 -13.80
CA LEU A 116 -3.63 8.79 -12.78
C LEU A 116 -4.79 7.94 -13.31
N HIS A 117 -5.43 7.17 -12.43
CA HIS A 117 -6.56 6.32 -12.78
C HIS A 117 -7.87 7.10 -12.68
N THR A 118 -8.04 8.07 -13.57
CA THR A 118 -9.22 8.96 -13.58
C THR A 118 -9.62 9.32 -15.01
N GLY A 119 -10.89 9.69 -15.19
CA GLY A 119 -11.41 10.18 -16.47
C GLY A 119 -11.64 9.10 -17.54
N TYR A 120 -11.54 7.82 -17.21
CA TYR A 120 -11.81 6.73 -18.14
C TYR A 120 -13.30 6.55 -18.44
N ALA A 121 -13.61 6.22 -19.70
CA ALA A 121 -14.91 5.66 -20.04
C ALA A 121 -15.01 4.20 -19.56
N PRO A 122 -16.18 3.68 -19.13
CA PRO A 122 -16.29 2.36 -18.51
C PRO A 122 -15.70 1.20 -19.32
N ASP A 123 -15.88 1.18 -20.65
CA ASP A 123 -15.34 0.12 -21.51
C ASP A 123 -13.84 0.22 -21.74
N GLU A 124 -13.27 1.43 -21.65
CA GLU A 124 -11.84 1.66 -21.70
C GLU A 124 -11.20 1.25 -20.38
N GLU A 125 -11.79 1.69 -19.27
CA GLU A 125 -11.36 1.34 -17.92
C GLU A 125 -11.33 -0.17 -17.71
N ARG A 126 -12.38 -0.89 -18.14
CA ARG A 126 -12.43 -2.34 -18.02
C ARG A 126 -11.24 -3.01 -18.74
N LYS A 127 -10.86 -2.51 -19.92
CA LYS A 127 -9.70 -3.03 -20.67
C LYS A 127 -8.40 -2.73 -19.93
N VAL A 128 -8.21 -1.48 -19.48
CA VAL A 128 -7.03 -1.07 -18.71
C VAL A 128 -6.87 -1.91 -17.45
N LEU A 129 -7.93 -2.08 -16.67
CA LEU A 129 -7.91 -2.90 -15.45
C LEU A 129 -7.64 -4.38 -15.77
N ALA A 130 -8.22 -4.94 -16.83
CA ALA A 130 -7.97 -6.31 -17.24
C ALA A 130 -6.52 -6.53 -17.67
N ASP A 131 -5.94 -5.60 -18.43
CA ASP A 131 -4.55 -5.65 -18.90
C ASP A 131 -3.56 -5.56 -17.73
N ILE A 132 -3.79 -4.64 -16.78
CA ILE A 132 -3.00 -4.53 -15.55
C ILE A 132 -3.06 -5.83 -14.75
N THR A 133 -4.27 -6.36 -14.55
CA THR A 133 -4.50 -7.60 -13.79
C THR A 133 -3.77 -8.78 -14.41
N GLY A 134 -3.94 -8.99 -15.72
CA GLY A 134 -3.31 -10.09 -16.44
C GLY A 134 -1.79 -10.00 -16.47
N THR A 135 -1.25 -8.79 -16.58
CA THR A 135 0.21 -8.55 -16.54
C THR A 135 0.79 -8.93 -15.18
N ILE A 136 0.16 -8.49 -14.08
CA ILE A 136 0.61 -8.81 -12.73
C ILE A 136 0.49 -10.31 -12.47
N GLU A 137 -0.66 -10.93 -12.79
CA GLU A 137 -0.88 -12.37 -12.61
C GLU A 137 0.16 -13.21 -13.36
N THR A 138 0.48 -12.83 -14.60
CA THR A 138 1.50 -13.53 -15.40
C THR A 138 2.89 -13.42 -14.76
N ALA A 139 3.23 -12.24 -14.23
CA ALA A 139 4.56 -11.98 -13.69
C ALA A 139 4.78 -12.61 -12.31
N THR A 140 3.76 -12.61 -11.46
CA THR A 140 3.86 -13.03 -10.06
C THR A 140 3.35 -14.47 -9.84
N GLY A 141 2.57 -15.02 -10.76
CA GLY A 141 1.82 -16.25 -10.60
C GLY A 141 0.61 -16.12 -9.66
N GLN A 142 0.29 -14.91 -9.21
CA GLN A 142 -0.80 -14.61 -8.29
C GLN A 142 -1.71 -13.54 -8.88
N ARG A 143 -2.99 -13.86 -9.04
CA ARG A 143 -3.99 -12.87 -9.40
C ARG A 143 -4.18 -11.89 -8.23
N PRO A 144 -4.02 -10.57 -8.45
CA PRO A 144 -4.18 -9.59 -7.38
C PRO A 144 -5.62 -9.59 -6.85
N LYS A 145 -5.77 -9.51 -5.53
CA LYS A 145 -7.09 -9.40 -4.86
C LYS A 145 -7.37 -7.97 -4.39
N GLY A 146 -6.32 -7.20 -4.14
CA GLY A 146 -6.39 -5.80 -3.74
C GLY A 146 -6.00 -4.84 -4.86
N TRP A 147 -6.63 -3.67 -4.84
CA TRP A 147 -6.33 -2.55 -5.73
C TRP A 147 -6.04 -1.27 -4.94
N MET A 148 -5.17 -0.43 -5.49
CA MET A 148 -5.08 0.99 -5.15
C MET A 148 -4.78 1.75 -6.43
N GLY A 149 -5.52 2.79 -6.78
CA GLY A 149 -5.17 3.61 -7.94
C GLY A 149 -3.90 4.43 -7.71
N PRO A 150 -3.11 4.73 -8.75
CA PRO A 150 -2.05 5.73 -8.70
C PRO A 150 -2.54 7.01 -8.02
N ALA A 151 -1.81 7.48 -7.00
CA ALA A 151 -2.21 8.62 -6.16
C ALA A 151 -3.60 8.52 -5.51
N LEU A 152 -4.09 7.30 -5.23
CA LEU A 152 -5.41 7.02 -4.65
C LEU A 152 -6.56 7.56 -5.53
N THR A 153 -6.37 7.49 -6.85
CA THR A 153 -7.36 7.97 -7.81
C THR A 153 -8.17 6.81 -8.38
N GLU A 154 -9.46 7.06 -8.57
CA GLU A 154 -10.37 6.11 -9.18
C GLU A 154 -11.45 6.85 -9.99
N THR A 155 -12.19 6.13 -10.83
CA THR A 155 -13.50 6.55 -11.34
C THR A 155 -14.64 5.98 -10.48
N ASP A 156 -15.86 6.51 -10.65
CA ASP A 156 -17.08 5.98 -10.02
C ASP A 156 -17.37 4.51 -10.39
N ASN A 157 -16.78 3.99 -11.48
CA ASN A 157 -17.00 2.62 -11.94
C ASN A 157 -15.95 1.64 -11.40
N THR A 158 -14.79 2.12 -10.97
CA THR A 158 -13.62 1.29 -10.60
C THR A 158 -14.00 0.16 -9.65
N PRO A 159 -14.69 0.40 -8.51
CA PRO A 159 -14.95 -0.68 -7.56
C PRO A 159 -15.85 -1.78 -8.15
N GLN A 160 -16.81 -1.42 -8.99
CA GLN A 160 -17.68 -2.38 -9.68
C GLN A 160 -16.91 -3.18 -10.73
N LEU A 161 -16.06 -2.54 -11.53
CA LEU A 161 -15.23 -3.20 -12.53
C LEU A 161 -14.17 -4.12 -11.90
N LEU A 162 -13.59 -3.72 -10.78
CA LEU A 162 -12.68 -4.55 -9.99
C LEU A 162 -13.39 -5.80 -9.44
N SER A 163 -14.60 -5.65 -8.92
CA SER A 163 -15.43 -6.80 -8.49
C SER A 163 -15.68 -7.78 -9.65
N GLU A 164 -16.03 -7.28 -10.84
CA GLU A 164 -16.19 -8.10 -12.07
C GLU A 164 -14.91 -8.86 -12.45
N LEU A 165 -13.73 -8.29 -12.16
CA LEU A 165 -12.42 -8.89 -12.40
C LEU A 165 -11.95 -9.82 -11.27
N GLY A 166 -12.73 -9.96 -10.19
CA GLY A 166 -12.46 -10.86 -9.07
C GLY A 166 -11.63 -10.26 -7.94
N TYR A 167 -11.45 -8.94 -7.90
CA TYR A 167 -10.89 -8.25 -6.74
C TYR A 167 -11.86 -8.33 -5.56
N GLN A 168 -11.31 -8.15 -4.36
CA GLN A 168 -12.02 -8.30 -3.09
C GLN A 168 -11.96 -7.03 -2.24
N TYR A 169 -10.97 -6.16 -2.48
CA TYR A 169 -10.84 -4.93 -1.72
C TYR A 169 -10.08 -3.82 -2.47
N VAL A 170 -10.29 -2.59 -2.01
CA VAL A 170 -9.53 -1.39 -2.39
C VAL A 170 -8.84 -0.79 -1.18
N LEU A 171 -7.80 0.01 -1.43
CA LEU A 171 -7.06 0.79 -0.43
C LEU A 171 -7.21 2.31 -0.59
N ASP A 172 -7.91 2.77 -1.63
CA ASP A 172 -8.01 4.19 -2.02
C ASP A 172 -8.64 5.09 -0.96
N TRP A 173 -9.43 4.51 -0.05
CA TRP A 173 -10.22 5.26 0.94
C TRP A 173 -9.54 5.26 2.31
N THR A 174 -8.75 6.30 2.58
CA THR A 174 -8.01 6.47 3.86
C THR A 174 -8.87 7.18 4.91
N ASN A 175 -10.03 6.61 5.24
CA ASN A 175 -11.04 7.22 6.09
C ASN A 175 -11.43 6.38 7.33
N ASP A 176 -10.71 5.30 7.62
CA ASP A 176 -11.06 4.39 8.71
C ASP A 176 -9.85 3.63 9.26
N ASP A 177 -9.98 3.11 10.49
CA ASP A 177 -9.00 2.24 11.14
C ASP A 177 -9.45 0.76 11.16
N GLN A 178 -10.60 0.45 10.56
CA GLN A 178 -11.10 -0.90 10.34
C GLN A 178 -11.52 -1.10 8.88
N PRO A 179 -11.46 -2.32 8.34
CA PRO A 179 -12.09 -2.61 7.07
C PRO A 179 -13.60 -2.36 7.15
N TYR A 180 -14.19 -2.00 6.02
CA TYR A 180 -15.64 -1.86 5.87
C TYR A 180 -16.11 -2.27 4.48
N ARG A 181 -17.39 -2.58 4.35
CA ARG A 181 -17.99 -3.01 3.07
C ARG A 181 -18.32 -1.81 2.20
N LEU A 182 -18.02 -1.92 0.91
CA LEU A 182 -18.55 -1.00 -0.09
C LEU A 182 -19.98 -1.41 -0.47
N ASN A 183 -20.73 -0.47 -1.07
CA ASN A 183 -22.02 -0.71 -1.73
C ASN A 183 -21.83 -1.36 -3.11
N VAL A 184 -20.80 -2.19 -3.24
CA VAL A 184 -20.48 -3.07 -4.37
C VAL A 184 -20.32 -4.47 -3.80
N PRO A 185 -21.16 -5.44 -4.20
CA PRO A 185 -21.12 -6.79 -3.64
C PRO A 185 -19.72 -7.41 -3.69
N GLY A 186 -19.27 -7.96 -2.55
CA GLY A 186 -17.98 -8.62 -2.42
C GLY A 186 -16.78 -7.70 -2.22
N MET A 187 -16.94 -6.37 -2.34
CA MET A 187 -15.85 -5.42 -2.19
C MET A 187 -15.77 -4.83 -0.78
N LEU A 188 -14.54 -4.72 -0.28
CA LEU A 188 -14.19 -4.03 0.95
C LEU A 188 -13.34 -2.79 0.66
N SER A 189 -13.38 -1.83 1.57
CA SER A 189 -12.24 -0.94 1.80
C SER A 189 -11.41 -1.52 2.94
N VAL A 190 -10.10 -1.66 2.73
CA VAL A 190 -9.13 -2.01 3.78
C VAL A 190 -8.32 -0.75 4.11
N PRO A 191 -8.09 -0.41 5.40
CA PRO A 191 -7.41 0.82 5.78
C PRO A 191 -6.01 0.95 5.16
N TYR A 192 -5.78 2.05 4.45
CA TYR A 192 -4.47 2.56 4.06
C TYR A 192 -4.20 3.91 4.77
N THR A 193 -3.03 4.50 4.57
CA THR A 193 -2.64 5.71 5.30
C THR A 193 -2.02 6.79 4.41
N LEU A 194 -2.45 8.04 4.65
CA LEU A 194 -1.75 9.26 4.23
C LEU A 194 -0.94 9.89 5.38
N GLY A 195 -1.13 9.41 6.62
CA GLY A 195 -0.42 9.88 7.81
C GLY A 195 0.98 9.26 7.90
N LEU A 196 1.05 7.96 8.17
CA LEU A 196 2.29 7.18 8.13
C LEU A 196 2.63 6.72 6.71
N ASN A 197 2.78 7.72 5.83
CA ASN A 197 3.20 7.58 4.46
C ASN A 197 4.54 8.29 4.29
N ASP A 198 5.60 7.53 4.07
CA ASP A 198 6.98 8.04 4.04
C ASP A 198 7.16 9.17 3.00
N LEU A 199 6.58 9.04 1.81
CA LEU A 199 6.63 10.05 0.77
C LEU A 199 6.04 11.37 1.26
N GLY A 200 4.82 11.32 1.82
CA GLY A 200 4.15 12.50 2.36
C GLY A 200 4.90 13.15 3.52
N LEU A 201 5.43 12.34 4.45
CA LEU A 201 6.14 12.80 5.63
C LEU A 201 7.48 13.45 5.27
N PHE A 202 8.33 12.74 4.53
CA PHE A 202 9.69 13.19 4.24
C PHE A 202 9.72 14.37 3.26
N LEU A 203 8.78 14.47 2.31
CA LEU A 203 8.64 15.66 1.46
C LEU A 203 8.20 16.91 2.24
N ARG A 204 7.55 16.75 3.40
CA ARG A 204 7.18 17.84 4.32
C ARG A 204 8.27 18.18 5.34
N GLY A 205 9.41 17.49 5.29
CA GLY A 205 10.57 17.76 6.14
C GLY A 205 10.59 17.00 7.47
N THR A 206 9.75 15.98 7.66
CA THR A 206 9.85 15.08 8.82
C THR A 206 11.23 14.42 8.85
N SER A 207 11.89 14.40 10.00
CA SER A 207 13.17 13.73 10.19
C SER A 207 13.00 12.24 10.50
N GLY A 208 14.06 11.45 10.33
CA GLY A 208 14.03 10.03 10.67
C GLY A 208 13.65 9.72 12.14
N PRO A 209 14.19 10.43 13.15
CA PRO A 209 13.75 10.28 14.54
C PRO A 209 12.27 10.62 14.75
N GLU A 210 11.77 11.68 14.11
CA GLU A 210 10.34 12.03 14.19
C GLU A 210 9.47 10.95 13.56
N PHE A 211 9.84 10.40 12.39
CA PHE A 211 9.15 9.26 11.79
C PHE A 211 9.08 8.06 12.76
N LEU A 212 10.19 7.70 13.40
CA LEU A 212 10.19 6.63 14.41
C LEU A 212 9.23 6.93 15.57
N GLN A 213 9.21 8.17 16.07
CA GLN A 213 8.31 8.56 17.14
C GLN A 213 6.85 8.50 16.69
N MET A 214 6.53 8.97 15.48
CA MET A 214 5.18 8.91 14.91
C MET A 214 4.66 7.47 14.78
N VAL A 215 5.53 6.52 14.40
CA VAL A 215 5.16 5.09 14.37
C VAL A 215 4.79 4.59 15.76
N LYS A 216 5.58 4.94 16.79
CA LYS A 216 5.31 4.55 18.18
C LYS A 216 4.01 5.16 18.70
N ASP A 217 3.82 6.46 18.47
CA ASP A 217 2.64 7.18 18.92
C ASP A 217 1.37 6.63 18.28
N GLN A 218 1.40 6.33 16.97
CA GLN A 218 0.25 5.73 16.29
C GLN A 218 -0.04 4.31 16.81
N TYR A 219 0.98 3.51 17.07
CA TYR A 219 0.79 2.21 17.72
C TYR A 219 0.15 2.36 19.11
N ASP A 220 0.66 3.24 19.97
CA ASP A 220 0.17 3.41 21.34
C ASP A 220 -1.31 3.81 21.36
N VAL A 221 -1.72 4.74 20.48
CA VAL A 221 -3.11 5.18 20.35
C VAL A 221 -4.00 4.06 19.81
N LEU A 222 -3.64 3.47 18.66
CA LEU A 222 -4.46 2.42 18.06
C LEU A 222 -4.58 1.19 18.97
N ARG A 223 -3.52 0.85 19.71
CA ARG A 223 -3.56 -0.21 20.70
C ARG A 223 -4.56 0.11 21.80
N ALA A 224 -4.57 1.34 22.32
CA ALA A 224 -5.50 1.74 23.38
C ALA A 224 -6.96 1.65 22.89
N ASP A 225 -7.21 2.13 21.68
CA ASP A 225 -8.51 2.03 21.02
C ASP A 225 -8.93 0.57 20.77
N SER A 226 -7.95 -0.33 20.66
CA SER A 226 -8.15 -1.76 20.43
C SER A 226 -8.65 -2.55 21.64
N GLU A 227 -8.78 -1.91 22.81
CA GLU A 227 -9.49 -2.52 23.93
C GLU A 227 -10.98 -2.74 23.63
N HIS A 228 -11.57 -1.88 22.81
CA HIS A 228 -12.98 -1.97 22.42
C HIS A 228 -13.20 -2.88 21.19
N SER A 229 -12.41 -2.68 20.14
CA SER A 229 -12.50 -3.42 18.87
C SER A 229 -11.17 -3.36 18.15
N GLY A 230 -10.76 -4.37 17.38
CA GLY A 230 -9.48 -4.36 16.68
C GLY A 230 -9.29 -3.14 15.76
N ARG A 231 -8.03 -2.74 15.55
CA ARG A 231 -7.63 -1.71 14.57
C ARG A 231 -6.61 -2.25 13.58
N VAL A 232 -6.53 -1.59 12.43
CA VAL A 232 -5.50 -1.81 11.41
C VAL A 232 -4.49 -0.65 11.50
N MET A 233 -3.21 -0.99 11.43
CA MET A 233 -2.12 -0.02 11.29
C MET A 233 -1.38 -0.30 9.99
N ALA A 234 -1.64 0.51 8.97
CA ALA A 234 -0.89 0.49 7.72
C ALA A 234 0.37 1.35 7.83
N LEU A 235 1.49 0.88 7.28
CA LEU A 235 2.69 1.68 7.04
C LEU A 235 2.97 1.74 5.53
N ALA A 236 2.82 2.93 4.94
CA ALA A 236 3.01 3.15 3.51
C ALA A 236 4.46 3.57 3.22
N LEU A 237 5.15 2.78 2.38
CA LEU A 237 6.57 2.93 2.10
C LEU A 237 6.84 3.02 0.59
N HIS A 238 7.79 3.88 0.21
CA HIS A 238 8.27 4.05 -1.16
C HIS A 238 9.78 3.82 -1.17
N PRO A 239 10.31 2.82 -1.89
CA PRO A 239 11.74 2.48 -1.88
C PRO A 239 12.68 3.64 -2.25
N PHE A 240 12.24 4.57 -3.10
CA PHE A 240 13.04 5.74 -3.46
C PHE A 240 13.12 6.81 -2.35
N VAL A 241 12.26 6.70 -1.33
CA VAL A 241 12.23 7.55 -0.13
C VAL A 241 12.83 6.80 1.06
N ILE A 242 12.11 5.86 1.68
CA ILE A 242 12.58 5.18 2.90
C ILE A 242 13.85 4.36 2.67
N GLY A 243 14.07 3.92 1.42
CA GLY A 243 15.28 3.21 1.05
C GLY A 243 16.53 4.07 1.09
N GLN A 244 16.46 5.40 1.21
CA GLN A 244 17.65 6.24 1.36
C GLN A 244 18.45 5.86 2.63
N PRO A 245 19.80 5.76 2.60
CA PRO A 245 20.57 5.22 3.72
C PRO A 245 20.32 5.91 5.07
N PHE A 246 20.10 7.22 5.06
CA PHE A 246 19.85 8.00 6.28
C PHE A 246 18.44 7.77 6.87
N LEU A 247 17.48 7.31 6.07
CA LEU A 247 16.11 6.96 6.50
C LEU A 247 15.96 5.48 6.80
N ALA A 248 16.67 4.62 6.08
CA ALA A 248 16.62 3.16 6.22
C ALA A 248 16.92 2.70 7.66
N LYS A 249 17.82 3.38 8.37
CA LYS A 249 18.07 3.14 9.81
C LYS A 249 16.79 3.28 10.65
N TYR A 250 15.97 4.29 10.37
CA TYR A 250 14.77 4.57 11.15
C TYR A 250 13.61 3.65 10.76
N LEU A 251 13.57 3.16 9.52
CA LEU A 251 12.68 2.05 9.16
C LEU A 251 13.01 0.80 9.97
N ASP A 252 14.29 0.43 10.04
CA ASP A 252 14.74 -0.75 10.81
C ASP A 252 14.31 -0.66 12.28
N LEU A 253 14.54 0.50 12.92
CA LEU A 253 14.13 0.75 14.31
C LEU A 253 12.60 0.77 14.50
N ALA A 254 11.86 1.27 13.50
CA ALA A 254 10.40 1.32 13.56
C ALA A 254 9.79 -0.08 13.47
N LEU A 255 10.30 -0.90 12.56
CA LEU A 255 9.84 -2.28 12.39
C LEU A 255 10.30 -3.18 13.54
N GLU A 256 11.50 -2.98 14.08
CA GLU A 256 11.95 -3.64 15.32
C GLU A 256 10.96 -3.38 16.46
N TYR A 257 10.58 -2.11 16.65
CA TYR A 257 9.62 -1.73 17.68
C TYR A 257 8.28 -2.42 17.49
N ILE A 258 7.68 -2.35 16.30
CA ILE A 258 6.37 -2.95 16.01
C ILE A 258 6.42 -4.48 16.12
N ALA A 259 7.43 -5.13 15.56
CA ALA A 259 7.58 -6.58 15.59
C ALA A 259 7.82 -7.12 17.01
N SER A 260 8.35 -6.29 17.92
CA SER A 260 8.54 -6.67 19.33
C SER A 260 7.23 -6.65 20.15
N GLN A 261 6.14 -6.10 19.62
CA GLN A 261 4.87 -6.01 20.33
C GLN A 261 4.09 -7.33 20.24
N SER A 262 3.86 -7.97 21.39
CA SER A 262 3.24 -9.29 21.45
C SER A 262 1.75 -9.30 21.10
N ASP A 263 1.09 -8.16 21.07
CA ASP A 263 -0.32 -7.97 20.72
C ASP A 263 -0.54 -7.49 19.28
N VAL A 264 0.52 -7.36 18.49
CA VAL A 264 0.44 -7.08 17.05
C VAL A 264 0.41 -8.39 16.25
N TRP A 265 -0.51 -8.46 15.29
CA TRP A 265 -0.53 -9.42 14.21
C TRP A 265 0.22 -8.81 13.02
N LEU A 266 1.47 -9.26 12.79
CA LEU A 266 2.20 -8.94 11.57
C LEU A 266 1.56 -9.71 10.41
N THR A 267 0.98 -8.98 9.47
CA THR A 267 0.07 -9.54 8.47
C THR A 267 0.16 -8.77 7.16
N THR A 268 -0.70 -9.14 6.22
CA THR A 268 -0.86 -8.48 4.93
C THR A 268 -2.29 -7.95 4.74
N SER A 269 -2.46 -7.00 3.83
CA SER A 269 -3.80 -6.48 3.49
C SER A 269 -4.74 -7.58 2.98
N ASP A 270 -4.22 -8.55 2.23
CA ASP A 270 -4.94 -9.74 1.77
C ASP A 270 -5.51 -10.57 2.95
N GLU A 271 -4.68 -10.80 3.96
CA GLU A 271 -5.04 -11.57 5.16
C GLU A 271 -6.02 -10.78 6.04
N ILE A 272 -5.89 -9.47 6.15
CA ILE A 272 -6.85 -8.59 6.83
C ILE A 272 -8.22 -8.66 6.15
N ALA A 273 -8.27 -8.53 4.82
CA ALA A 273 -9.50 -8.62 4.04
C ALA A 273 -10.17 -9.99 4.23
N ALA A 274 -9.39 -11.07 4.11
CA ALA A 274 -9.86 -12.44 4.28
C ALA A 274 -10.38 -12.71 5.70
N HIS A 275 -9.72 -12.17 6.72
CA HIS A 275 -10.18 -12.31 8.11
C HIS A 275 -11.50 -11.57 8.33
N TYR A 276 -11.59 -10.33 7.85
CA TYR A 276 -12.77 -9.48 8.03
C TYR A 276 -14.05 -10.06 7.43
N VAL A 277 -13.96 -10.78 6.29
CA VAL A 277 -15.16 -11.41 5.70
C VAL A 277 -15.68 -12.61 6.50
N THR A 278 -14.87 -13.18 7.40
CA THR A 278 -15.23 -14.35 8.22
C THR A 278 -15.66 -14.00 9.65
N THR A 279 -15.46 -12.75 10.07
CA THR A 279 -15.84 -12.24 11.39
C THR A 279 -17.23 -11.60 11.32
#